data_AF-A0A346QRB2-F1
#
_entry.id   AF-A0A346QRB2-F1
#
_cell.length_a   1.000
_cell.length_b   1.000
_cell.length_c   1.000
_cell.angle_alpha   90.00
_cell.angle_beta   90.00
_cell.angle_gamma   90.00
#
_symmetry.space_group_name_H-M   'P 1'
#
loop_
_entity.id
_entity.type
_entity.pdbx_description
1 polymer ?
#
loop_
_entity_poly.entity_id
_entity_poly.type
_entity_poly.pdbx_seq_one_letter_code
_entity_poly.pdbx_strand_id
1 'polypeptide(L)'
;KASVMADIGWELQTGFLGAENGFLTTDEDRSSPVMSNGPDTRSVPLLFCHLTQNFRCEEPHSIELHSPDRLHCLIMKCSSEADIASWYNALHSTLDRLTISALIHANKMLGDVLDKATIHHMGWLKLKIDQGKDEWEPQFCAVTDHDMILFQEVPWTKEAWANPLVFYPLLATRIVNSTHKGSLGGSEPITMTMRCGTQEGVAMSVFQHDTHRDLATWVKVLVQGAHTAVQRQKEVACYCEWRGVEAKLVLHHEEGFTLLSTHDAAGGRGRVLWTQPFHKLLMSSDDGA
;
A
#
# COMPACT_ATOMS: atom_id res chain seq x y z
N LYS A 1 31.29 -34.44 -2.89
CA LYS A 1 30.28 -33.96 -1.93
C LYS A 1 30.01 -32.48 -2.24
N ALA A 2 29.00 -32.19 -3.06
CA ALA A 2 28.31 -30.90 -3.15
C ALA A 2 27.01 -31.19 -3.90
N SER A 3 26.03 -31.58 -3.09
CA SER A 3 24.69 -31.96 -3.50
C SER A 3 23.89 -30.68 -3.75
N VAL A 4 23.24 -30.60 -4.91
CA VAL A 4 21.96 -29.89 -5.16
C VAL A 4 21.94 -28.42 -4.71
N MET A 5 22.46 -27.52 -5.54
CA MET A 5 22.06 -26.10 -5.58
C MET A 5 21.07 -25.88 -6.74
N ALA A 6 20.05 -26.75 -6.83
CA ALA A 6 19.17 -26.83 -8.00
C ALA A 6 18.18 -25.67 -8.11
N ASP A 7 17.68 -25.11 -7.01
CA ASP A 7 16.60 -24.12 -7.11
C ASP A 7 16.93 -22.92 -6.24
N ILE A 8 17.27 -21.79 -6.88
CA ILE A 8 17.27 -20.51 -6.16
C ILE A 8 15.85 -20.14 -5.74
N GLY A 9 14.79 -20.75 -6.28
CA GLY A 9 13.41 -20.62 -5.80
C GLY A 9 12.72 -19.30 -6.16
N TRP A 10 13.39 -18.40 -6.90
CA TRP A 10 12.81 -17.14 -7.39
C TRP A 10 12.01 -17.29 -8.67
N GLU A 11 12.11 -18.44 -9.34
CA GLU A 11 11.32 -18.72 -10.53
C GLU A 11 9.89 -19.05 -10.12
N LEU A 12 8.99 -18.11 -10.38
CA LEU A 12 7.57 -18.30 -10.16
C LEU A 12 7.03 -19.26 -11.21
N GLN A 13 6.32 -20.29 -10.76
CA GLN A 13 5.76 -21.33 -11.62
C GLN A 13 4.73 -20.78 -12.64
N THR A 14 4.18 -19.59 -12.37
CA THR A 14 3.19 -18.91 -13.20
C THR A 14 3.46 -17.41 -13.28
N GLY A 15 3.19 -16.80 -14.43
CA GLY A 15 3.24 -15.34 -14.54
C GLY A 15 2.14 -14.66 -13.73
N PHE A 16 2.38 -13.41 -13.34
CA PHE A 16 1.43 -12.59 -12.58
C PHE A 16 0.07 -12.53 -13.26
N LEU A 17 -0.97 -13.00 -12.56
CA LEU A 17 -2.34 -13.05 -13.04
C LEU A 17 -2.46 -13.73 -14.42
N GLY A 18 -1.68 -14.80 -14.64
CA GLY A 18 -1.70 -15.60 -15.87
C GLY A 18 -1.03 -14.92 -17.07
N ALA A 19 -0.22 -13.87 -16.88
CA ALA A 19 0.52 -13.25 -17.97
C ALA A 19 1.62 -14.18 -18.51
N GLU A 20 1.58 -14.52 -19.80
CA GLU A 20 2.52 -15.47 -20.41
C GLU A 20 3.92 -14.89 -20.73
N ASN A 21 4.04 -13.58 -20.98
CA ASN A 21 5.26 -12.95 -21.55
C ASN A 21 5.87 -11.80 -20.72
N GLY A 22 5.70 -11.80 -19.40
CA GLY A 22 6.18 -10.70 -18.56
C GLY A 22 5.58 -9.34 -18.93
N PHE A 23 6.08 -8.25 -18.34
CA PHE A 23 5.52 -6.90 -18.50
C PHE A 23 6.43 -5.93 -19.25
N LEU A 24 7.40 -6.43 -20.01
CA LEU A 24 8.28 -5.61 -20.84
C LEU A 24 7.61 -5.33 -22.18
N THR A 25 7.41 -4.05 -22.49
CA THR A 25 6.86 -3.60 -23.76
C THR A 25 7.95 -3.58 -24.83
N THR A 26 7.97 -4.57 -25.73
CA THR A 26 8.30 -4.50 -27.18
C THR A 26 8.93 -5.79 -27.72
N ASP A 27 8.56 -6.15 -28.96
CA ASP A 27 9.17 -7.21 -29.77
C ASP A 27 10.66 -6.96 -30.12
N GLU A 28 11.24 -5.79 -29.79
CA GLU A 28 12.63 -5.43 -30.13
C GLU A 28 13.69 -6.07 -29.21
N ASP A 29 13.31 -6.53 -28.01
CA ASP A 29 14.25 -7.10 -27.03
C ASP A 29 14.33 -8.65 -27.05
N ARG A 30 13.67 -9.32 -28.00
CA ARG A 30 13.79 -10.77 -28.21
C ARG A 30 15.20 -11.20 -28.64
N SER A 31 16.09 -10.24 -28.90
CA SER A 31 17.50 -10.43 -29.23
C SER A 31 18.44 -10.33 -28.02
N SER A 32 17.93 -9.98 -26.83
CA SER A 32 18.71 -10.07 -25.60
C SER A 32 19.08 -11.54 -25.35
N PRO A 33 20.38 -11.86 -25.14
CA PRO A 33 20.78 -13.23 -24.88
C PRO A 33 20.02 -13.70 -23.65
N VAL A 34 19.23 -14.78 -23.80
CA VAL A 34 18.68 -15.50 -22.67
C VAL A 34 19.87 -15.85 -21.80
N MET A 35 20.03 -15.14 -20.68
CA MET A 35 21.10 -15.42 -19.73
C MET A 35 20.81 -16.79 -19.15
N SER A 36 21.37 -17.83 -19.76
CA SER A 36 21.24 -19.19 -19.27
C SER A 36 21.91 -19.26 -17.91
N ASN A 37 21.21 -19.79 -16.90
CA ASN A 37 21.80 -20.11 -15.61
C ASN A 37 23.01 -21.04 -15.83
N GLY A 38 24.22 -20.49 -15.78
CA GLY A 38 25.48 -21.22 -15.86
C GLY A 38 25.95 -21.63 -14.47
N PRO A 39 26.99 -22.47 -14.31
CA PRO A 39 27.44 -22.91 -12.98
C PRO A 39 27.69 -21.75 -11.99
N ASP A 40 28.22 -20.63 -12.48
CA ASP A 40 28.57 -19.43 -11.68
C ASP A 40 27.70 -18.21 -11.97
N THR A 41 26.61 -18.36 -12.74
CA THR A 41 25.73 -17.24 -13.12
C THR A 41 24.28 -17.61 -12.89
N ARG A 42 23.52 -16.66 -12.33
CA ARG A 42 22.10 -16.83 -12.03
C ARG A 42 21.35 -15.58 -12.45
N SER A 43 20.21 -15.78 -13.11
CA SER A 43 19.25 -14.71 -13.41
C SER A 43 18.24 -14.57 -12.30
N VAL A 44 17.87 -13.33 -11.97
CA VAL A 44 16.86 -13.01 -10.96
C VAL A 44 15.76 -12.16 -11.61
N PRO A 45 14.48 -12.56 -11.52
CA PRO A 45 13.39 -11.72 -12.00
C PRO A 45 13.26 -10.49 -11.10
N LEU A 46 13.08 -9.31 -11.71
CA LEU A 46 12.94 -8.06 -10.95
C LEU A 46 11.49 -7.72 -10.60
N LEU A 47 10.50 -8.25 -11.33
CA LEU A 47 9.10 -7.87 -11.14
C LEU A 47 8.68 -8.02 -9.66
N PHE A 48 8.22 -6.92 -9.08
CA PHE A 48 7.81 -6.82 -7.68
C PHE A 48 8.86 -7.28 -6.65
N CYS A 49 10.15 -7.27 -6.97
CA CYS A 49 11.17 -7.40 -5.94
C CYS A 49 11.11 -6.21 -4.97
N HIS A 50 11.34 -6.49 -3.70
CA HIS A 50 11.45 -5.46 -2.67
C HIS A 50 12.90 -4.98 -2.61
N LEU A 51 13.14 -3.78 -3.14
CA LEU A 51 14.42 -3.09 -3.09
C LEU A 51 14.49 -2.27 -1.80
N THR A 52 15.46 -2.56 -0.93
CA THR A 52 15.61 -1.88 0.37
C THR A 52 17.08 -1.82 0.79
N GLN A 53 17.34 -1.13 1.90
CA GLN A 53 18.65 -1.03 2.54
C GLN A 53 18.49 -1.15 4.05
N ASN A 54 19.51 -1.66 4.74
CA ASN A 54 19.54 -1.77 6.20
C ASN A 54 18.33 -2.52 6.78
N PHE A 55 17.93 -3.63 6.14
CA PHE A 55 16.79 -4.44 6.58
C PHE A 55 17.24 -5.78 7.17
N ARG A 56 17.91 -6.63 6.37
CA ARG A 56 18.59 -7.83 6.87
C ARG A 56 20.10 -7.64 7.00
N CYS A 57 20.65 -6.67 6.30
CA CYS A 57 22.08 -6.40 6.23
C CYS A 57 22.36 -4.94 6.64
N GLU A 58 23.06 -4.76 7.76
CA GLU A 58 23.46 -3.44 8.26
C GLU A 58 24.83 -3.00 7.72
N GLU A 59 25.39 -3.73 6.76
CA GLU A 59 26.69 -3.37 6.19
C GLU A 59 26.60 -2.07 5.37
N PRO A 60 27.57 -1.14 5.56
CA PRO A 60 27.64 0.07 4.74
C PRO A 60 27.76 -0.27 3.25
N HIS A 61 27.20 0.60 2.42
CA HIS A 61 27.21 0.47 0.96
C HIS A 61 26.60 -0.86 0.47
N SER A 62 25.56 -1.36 1.14
CA SER A 62 24.80 -2.52 0.70
C SER A 62 23.38 -2.15 0.21
N ILE A 63 22.94 -2.87 -0.82
CA ILE A 63 21.57 -2.88 -1.34
C ILE A 63 21.03 -4.29 -1.17
N GLU A 64 19.79 -4.39 -0.72
CA GLU A 64 19.08 -5.64 -0.61
C GLU A 64 17.95 -5.70 -1.64
N LEU A 65 17.89 -6.80 -2.38
CA LEU A 65 16.76 -7.14 -3.22
C LEU A 65 16.13 -8.42 -2.67
N HIS A 66 14.87 -8.36 -2.27
CA HIS A 66 14.13 -9.51 -1.77
C HIS A 66 13.16 -10.02 -2.82
N SER A 67 13.02 -11.34 -2.89
CA SER A 67 12.07 -12.00 -3.78
C SER A 67 10.61 -11.62 -3.42
N PRO A 68 9.68 -11.70 -4.38
CA PRO A 68 8.28 -11.35 -4.14
C PRO A 68 7.55 -12.16 -3.06
N ASP A 69 7.98 -13.39 -2.81
CA ASP A 69 7.53 -14.30 -1.74
C ASP A 69 8.27 -14.08 -0.41
N ARG A 70 9.25 -13.16 -0.39
CA ARG A 70 10.13 -12.82 0.74
C ARG A 70 11.02 -13.97 1.25
N LEU A 71 11.06 -15.10 0.55
CA LEU A 71 11.83 -16.28 0.96
C LEU A 71 13.33 -16.11 0.68
N HIS A 72 13.67 -15.28 -0.29
CA HIS A 72 15.02 -15.13 -0.76
C HIS A 72 15.46 -13.67 -0.82
N CYS A 73 16.78 -13.48 -0.74
CA CYS A 73 17.41 -12.17 -0.64
C CYS A 73 18.75 -12.19 -1.38
N LEU A 74 18.98 -11.17 -2.20
CA LEU A 74 20.26 -10.86 -2.80
C LEU A 74 20.80 -9.59 -2.14
N ILE A 75 22.00 -9.68 -1.58
CA ILE A 75 22.72 -8.54 -1.01
C ILE A 75 23.84 -8.17 -1.97
N MET A 76 23.79 -6.95 -2.48
CA MET A 76 24.83 -6.37 -3.33
C MET A 76 25.62 -5.35 -2.54
N LYS A 77 26.94 -5.54 -2.46
CA LYS A 77 27.86 -4.57 -1.87
C LYS A 77 28.54 -3.76 -2.95
N CYS A 78 28.49 -2.44 -2.81
CA CYS A 78 29.11 -1.50 -3.73
C CYS A 78 30.42 -0.96 -3.17
N SER A 79 31.33 -0.56 -4.07
CA SER A 79 32.65 -0.06 -3.70
C SER A 79 32.64 1.37 -3.17
N SER A 80 31.60 2.15 -3.48
CA SER A 80 31.48 3.56 -3.10
C SER A 80 30.02 4.00 -2.92
N GLU A 81 29.82 5.14 -2.26
CA GLU A 81 28.51 5.79 -2.10
C GLU A 81 27.90 6.23 -3.45
N ALA A 82 28.75 6.61 -4.42
CA ALA A 82 28.29 6.95 -5.76
C ALA A 82 27.78 5.72 -6.52
N ASP A 83 28.48 4.59 -6.41
CA ASP A 83 28.09 3.33 -7.07
C ASP A 83 26.77 2.81 -6.52
N ILE A 84 26.59 2.84 -5.19
CA ILE A 84 25.34 2.40 -4.58
C ILE A 84 24.17 3.28 -5.00
N ALA A 85 24.33 4.61 -5.02
CA ALA A 85 23.28 5.51 -5.47
C ALA A 85 22.93 5.25 -6.95
N SER A 86 23.93 5.00 -7.80
CA SER A 86 23.72 4.67 -9.21
C SER A 86 22.94 3.36 -9.39
N TRP A 87 23.37 2.28 -8.74
CA TRP A 87 22.70 0.98 -8.77
C TRP A 87 21.28 1.04 -8.21
N TYR A 88 21.10 1.70 -7.07
CA TYR A 88 19.79 1.86 -6.46
C TYR A 88 18.82 2.57 -7.42
N ASN A 89 19.23 3.69 -8.01
CA ASN A 89 18.38 4.45 -8.94
C ASN A 89 18.04 3.65 -10.21
N ALA A 90 18.99 2.88 -10.75
CA ALA A 90 18.78 2.04 -11.93
C ALA A 90 17.78 0.90 -11.64
N LEU A 91 17.94 0.21 -10.51
CA LEU A 91 17.03 -0.83 -10.06
C LEU A 91 15.64 -0.26 -9.78
N HIS A 92 15.56 0.82 -8.98
CA HIS A 92 14.32 1.48 -8.60
C HIS A 92 13.51 1.91 -9.83
N SER A 93 14.15 2.56 -10.82
CA SER A 93 13.49 2.98 -12.06
C SER A 93 12.99 1.80 -12.90
N THR A 94 13.72 0.68 -12.89
CA THR A 94 13.34 -0.54 -13.60
C THR A 94 12.14 -1.21 -12.94
N LEU A 95 12.15 -1.31 -11.61
CA LEU A 95 11.06 -1.86 -10.80
C LEU A 95 9.78 -1.04 -10.96
N ASP A 96 9.88 0.29 -10.96
CA ASP A 96 8.75 1.19 -11.14
C ASP A 96 8.07 0.97 -12.50
N ARG A 97 8.85 0.90 -13.60
CA ARG A 97 8.33 0.63 -14.95
C ARG A 97 7.64 -0.74 -15.06
N LEU A 98 8.23 -1.77 -14.45
CA LEU A 98 7.63 -3.11 -14.38
C LEU A 98 6.32 -3.09 -13.60
N THR A 99 6.29 -2.38 -12.47
CA THR A 99 5.11 -2.22 -11.60
C THR A 99 3.98 -1.51 -12.31
N ILE A 100 4.25 -0.43 -13.06
CA ILE A 100 3.24 0.28 -13.86
C ILE A 100 2.60 -0.66 -14.89
N SER A 101 3.41 -1.45 -15.58
CA SER A 101 2.93 -2.37 -16.61
C SER A 101 2.11 -3.53 -16.01
N ALA A 102 2.55 -4.05 -14.86
CA ALA A 102 1.81 -5.05 -14.11
C ALA A 102 0.49 -4.51 -13.52
N LEU A 103 0.46 -3.24 -13.08
CA LEU A 103 -0.74 -2.55 -12.63
C LEU A 103 -1.80 -2.45 -13.73
N ILE A 104 -1.38 -2.08 -14.95
CA ILE A 104 -2.28 -2.03 -16.11
C ILE A 104 -2.89 -3.40 -16.40
N HIS A 105 -2.10 -4.47 -16.30
CA HIS A 105 -2.60 -5.84 -16.44
C HIS A 105 -3.54 -6.23 -15.31
N ALA A 106 -3.19 -5.91 -14.05
CA ALA A 106 -4.01 -6.18 -12.87
C ALA A 106 -5.41 -5.58 -13.01
N ASN A 107 -5.51 -4.32 -13.45
CA ASN A 107 -6.78 -3.64 -13.69
C ASN A 107 -7.65 -4.30 -14.76
N LYS A 108 -7.05 -5.00 -15.74
CA LYS A 108 -7.82 -5.78 -16.74
C LYS A 108 -8.35 -7.09 -16.17
N MET A 109 -7.60 -7.68 -15.23
CA MET A 109 -7.86 -9.04 -14.75
C MET A 109 -8.68 -9.08 -13.46
N LEU A 110 -8.63 -8.06 -12.62
CA LEU A 110 -9.16 -8.11 -11.24
C LEU A 110 -10.50 -7.40 -11.05
N GLY A 111 -11.14 -6.93 -12.12
CA GLY A 111 -12.41 -6.20 -12.02
C GLY A 111 -13.53 -7.01 -11.35
N ASP A 112 -13.53 -8.33 -11.46
CA ASP A 112 -14.46 -9.23 -10.77
C ASP A 112 -14.12 -9.45 -9.30
N VAL A 113 -12.83 -9.45 -8.95
CA VAL A 113 -12.34 -9.67 -7.58
C VAL A 113 -12.47 -8.42 -6.72
N LEU A 114 -12.22 -7.25 -7.29
CA LEU A 114 -12.18 -5.96 -6.59
C LEU A 114 -13.47 -5.15 -6.74
N ASP A 115 -14.60 -5.79 -7.04
CA ASP A 115 -15.90 -5.13 -7.27
C ASP A 115 -15.79 -3.93 -8.22
N LYS A 116 -15.08 -4.13 -9.34
CA LYS A 116 -14.80 -3.13 -10.39
C LYS A 116 -13.96 -1.93 -9.93
N ALA A 117 -13.38 -1.96 -8.74
CA ALA A 117 -12.45 -0.93 -8.29
C ALA A 117 -11.17 -0.95 -9.14
N THR A 118 -10.69 0.24 -9.47
CA THR A 118 -9.42 0.44 -10.17
C THR A 118 -8.29 0.52 -9.16
N ILE A 119 -7.20 -0.20 -9.42
CA ILE A 119 -5.94 -0.09 -8.71
C ILE A 119 -5.17 1.11 -9.26
N HIS A 120 -4.80 2.05 -8.38
CA HIS A 120 -4.07 3.27 -8.72
C HIS A 120 -2.59 3.20 -8.40
N HIS A 121 -2.20 2.36 -7.43
CA HIS A 121 -0.81 2.17 -7.06
C HIS A 121 -0.58 0.80 -6.42
N MET A 122 0.60 0.23 -6.59
CA MET A 122 1.04 -1.00 -5.92
C MET A 122 2.53 -0.91 -5.59
N GLY A 123 2.95 -1.56 -4.51
CA GLY A 123 4.36 -1.64 -4.14
C GLY A 123 4.57 -2.11 -2.71
N TRP A 124 5.82 -2.20 -2.31
CA TRP A 124 6.21 -2.61 -0.96
C TRP A 124 6.19 -1.44 0.02
N LEU A 125 5.77 -1.72 1.25
CA LEU A 125 5.87 -0.85 2.40
C LEU A 125 6.35 -1.65 3.61
N LYS A 126 7.12 -1.03 4.50
CA LYS A 126 7.53 -1.66 5.77
C LYS A 126 6.60 -1.23 6.89
N LEU A 127 5.72 -2.11 7.36
CA LEU A 127 4.78 -1.85 8.45
C LEU A 127 5.47 -2.02 9.81
N LYS A 128 5.29 -1.07 10.72
CA LYS A 128 5.71 -1.21 12.12
C LYS A 128 4.80 -2.19 12.86
N ILE A 129 5.34 -3.28 13.38
CA ILE A 129 4.56 -4.35 14.04
C ILE A 129 4.21 -3.97 15.48
N ASP A 130 5.19 -3.44 16.22
CA ASP A 130 5.03 -3.00 17.61
C ASP A 130 5.46 -1.54 17.72
N GLN A 131 4.58 -0.65 18.20
CA GLN A 131 4.91 0.77 18.33
C GLN A 131 6.05 1.02 19.33
N GLY A 132 6.28 0.10 20.28
CA GLY A 132 7.34 0.18 21.29
C GLY A 132 8.69 -0.39 20.86
N LYS A 133 8.78 -1.03 19.68
CA LYS A 133 10.02 -1.63 19.16
C LYS A 133 10.28 -1.18 17.73
N ASP A 134 11.53 -1.14 17.30
CA ASP A 134 11.88 -0.85 15.92
C ASP A 134 11.89 -2.11 15.06
N GLU A 135 10.76 -2.83 15.08
CA GLU A 135 10.52 -4.02 14.27
C GLU A 135 9.59 -3.68 13.11
N TRP A 136 10.08 -3.92 11.90
CA TRP A 136 9.42 -3.57 10.65
C TRP A 136 9.20 -4.81 9.80
N GLU A 137 8.02 -4.96 9.22
CA GLU A 137 7.70 -6.06 8.32
C GLU A 137 7.35 -5.55 6.91
N PRO A 138 8.05 -5.99 5.85
CA PRO A 138 7.70 -5.67 4.48
C PRO A 138 6.36 -6.30 4.10
N GLN A 139 5.42 -5.51 3.63
CA GLN A 139 4.12 -5.94 3.13
C GLN A 139 3.89 -5.38 1.74
N PHE A 140 3.32 -6.19 0.86
CA PHE A 140 2.93 -5.74 -0.46
C PHE A 140 1.59 -5.02 -0.33
N CYS A 141 1.49 -3.84 -0.92
CA CYS A 141 0.33 -2.98 -0.76
C CYS A 141 -0.24 -2.60 -2.13
N ALA A 142 -1.56 -2.48 -2.21
CA ALA A 142 -2.28 -1.93 -3.34
C ALA A 142 -3.24 -0.83 -2.88
N VAL A 143 -3.35 0.26 -3.63
CA VAL A 143 -4.35 1.31 -3.39
C VAL A 143 -5.36 1.28 -4.52
N THR A 144 -6.62 1.10 -4.17
CA THR A 144 -7.74 1.05 -5.11
C THR A 144 -8.59 2.32 -5.01
N ASP A 145 -9.70 2.36 -5.73
CA ASP A 145 -10.72 3.39 -5.58
C ASP A 145 -11.30 3.47 -4.16
N HIS A 146 -11.33 2.35 -3.43
CA HIS A 146 -12.09 2.17 -2.19
C HIS A 146 -11.18 2.01 -0.98
N ASP A 147 -10.13 1.21 -1.14
CA ASP A 147 -9.33 0.67 -0.04
C ASP A 147 -7.82 0.73 -0.34
N MET A 148 -7.03 0.90 0.72
CA MET A 148 -5.64 0.46 0.75
C MET A 148 -5.61 -0.97 1.30
N ILE A 149 -5.03 -1.89 0.53
CA ILE A 149 -5.06 -3.34 0.78
C ILE A 149 -3.63 -3.82 1.02
N LEU A 150 -3.44 -4.58 2.10
CA LEU A 150 -2.14 -5.17 2.46
C LEU A 150 -2.14 -6.68 2.22
N PHE A 151 -1.03 -7.18 1.71
CA PHE A 151 -0.74 -8.58 1.48
C PHE A 151 0.60 -8.95 2.11
N GLN A 152 0.71 -10.19 2.58
CA GLN A 152 1.95 -10.71 3.15
C GLN A 152 3.07 -10.76 2.13
N GLU A 153 2.71 -11.11 0.90
CA GLU A 153 3.57 -11.26 -0.26
C GLU A 153 2.82 -10.78 -1.50
N VAL A 154 3.47 -10.79 -2.66
CA VAL A 154 2.80 -10.38 -3.90
C VAL A 154 1.66 -11.35 -4.24
N PRO A 155 0.42 -10.89 -4.41
CA PRO A 155 -0.71 -11.74 -4.79
C PRO A 155 -0.64 -12.13 -6.27
N TRP A 156 -0.05 -13.29 -6.58
CA TRP A 156 0.20 -13.75 -7.95
C TRP A 156 -1.07 -14.19 -8.71
N THR A 157 -2.12 -14.58 -8.01
CA THR A 157 -3.36 -15.11 -8.61
C THR A 157 -4.59 -14.33 -8.17
N LYS A 158 -5.71 -14.47 -8.90
CA LYS A 158 -6.99 -13.84 -8.52
C LYS A 158 -7.45 -14.26 -7.12
N GLU A 159 -7.22 -15.53 -6.78
CA GLU A 159 -7.56 -16.10 -5.47
C GLU A 159 -6.74 -15.46 -4.35
N ALA A 160 -5.45 -15.20 -4.59
CA ALA A 160 -4.60 -14.48 -3.63
C ALA A 160 -5.07 -13.03 -3.42
N TRP A 161 -5.51 -12.35 -4.48
CA TRP A 161 -6.13 -11.02 -4.39
C TRP A 161 -7.44 -11.01 -3.58
N ALA A 162 -8.18 -12.12 -3.58
CA ALA A 162 -9.39 -12.28 -2.78
C ALA A 162 -9.12 -12.58 -1.29
N ASN A 163 -7.85 -12.81 -0.90
CA ASN A 163 -7.45 -13.14 0.46
C ASN A 163 -6.32 -12.23 1.00
N PRO A 164 -6.56 -10.92 1.14
CA PRO A 164 -5.58 -10.00 1.72
C PRO A 164 -5.47 -10.14 3.23
N LEU A 165 -4.40 -9.57 3.79
CA LEU A 165 -4.18 -9.50 5.23
C LEU A 165 -5.09 -8.47 5.90
N VAL A 166 -5.15 -7.26 5.33
CA VAL A 166 -5.83 -6.10 5.92
C VAL A 166 -6.40 -5.20 4.82
N PHE A 167 -7.56 -4.61 5.11
CA PHE A 167 -8.16 -3.52 4.33
C PHE A 167 -8.25 -2.25 5.17
N TYR A 168 -7.85 -1.12 4.59
CA TYR A 168 -8.11 0.21 5.13
C TYR A 168 -9.02 0.98 4.17
N PRO A 169 -10.30 1.20 4.53
CA PRO A 169 -11.20 2.01 3.72
C PRO A 169 -10.66 3.43 3.60
N LEU A 170 -10.41 3.89 2.37
CA LEU A 170 -9.87 5.22 2.11
C LEU A 170 -10.79 6.31 2.65
N LEU A 171 -12.10 6.05 2.66
CA LEU A 171 -13.11 6.93 3.23
C LEU A 171 -12.94 7.17 4.74
N ALA A 172 -12.40 6.19 5.46
CA ALA A 172 -12.17 6.23 6.90
C ALA A 172 -10.68 6.42 7.25
N THR A 173 -9.83 6.65 6.25
CA THR A 173 -8.37 6.70 6.40
C THR A 173 -7.87 8.12 6.23
N ARG A 174 -6.92 8.52 7.09
CA ARG A 174 -6.18 9.78 6.95
C ARG A 174 -4.71 9.60 7.27
N ILE A 175 -3.86 10.37 6.60
CA ILE A 175 -2.45 10.50 6.96
C ILE A 175 -2.32 11.61 8.00
N VAL A 176 -1.67 11.32 9.14
CA VAL A 176 -1.55 12.24 10.27
C VAL A 176 -0.15 12.83 10.44
N ASN A 177 0.88 12.08 10.07
CA ASN A 177 2.26 12.54 10.13
C ASN A 177 3.05 11.93 8.96
N SER A 178 3.99 12.70 8.41
CA SER A 178 5.02 12.17 7.53
C SER A 178 6.33 12.86 7.83
N THR A 179 7.45 12.14 7.70
CA THR A 179 8.77 12.73 7.93
C THR A 179 9.04 13.81 6.88
N HIS A 180 9.05 15.07 7.30
CA HIS A 180 9.43 16.19 6.45
C HIS A 180 10.96 16.22 6.23
N LYS A 181 11.39 16.69 5.06
CA LYS A 181 12.80 16.94 4.72
C LYS A 181 13.40 17.97 5.68
N GLY A 182 13.84 17.54 6.86
CA GLY A 182 14.25 18.44 7.93
C GLY A 182 14.76 17.77 9.20
N SER A 183 14.64 16.44 9.35
CA SER A 183 15.43 15.72 10.36
C SER A 183 16.89 15.75 9.93
N LEU A 184 17.61 16.77 10.39
CA LEU A 184 19.06 16.92 10.26
C LEU A 184 19.74 15.89 11.17
N GLY A 185 19.66 14.63 10.77
CA GLY A 185 20.29 13.50 11.41
C GLY A 185 20.02 12.30 10.53
N GLY A 186 21.02 11.88 9.74
CA GLY A 186 20.92 10.81 8.74
C GLY A 186 20.73 9.40 9.32
N SER A 187 19.86 9.23 10.32
CA SER A 187 19.64 7.98 11.05
C SER A 187 18.17 7.69 11.35
N GLU A 188 17.23 8.61 11.09
CA GLU A 188 15.81 8.33 11.35
C GLU A 188 15.11 7.72 10.12
N PRO A 189 14.24 6.71 10.32
CA PRO A 189 13.52 6.08 9.23
C PRO A 189 12.54 7.07 8.57
N ILE A 190 12.48 7.07 7.24
CA ILE A 190 11.50 7.85 6.47
C ILE A 190 10.13 7.21 6.66
N THR A 191 9.24 7.85 7.40
CA THR A 191 7.98 7.24 7.84
C THR A 191 6.74 8.06 7.50
N MET A 192 5.63 7.35 7.39
CA MET A 192 4.26 7.87 7.30
C MET A 192 3.42 7.21 8.39
N THR A 193 2.65 8.02 9.12
CA THR A 193 1.65 7.51 10.07
C THR A 193 0.25 7.70 9.49
N MET A 194 -0.50 6.61 9.49
CA MET A 194 -1.86 6.52 9.02
C MET A 194 -2.80 6.22 10.20
N ARG A 195 -3.96 6.88 10.21
CA ARG A 195 -5.10 6.55 11.08
C ARG A 195 -6.25 6.04 10.24
N CYS A 196 -6.89 4.96 10.65
CA CYS A 196 -8.08 4.41 10.01
C CYS A 196 -9.17 4.19 11.04
N GLY A 197 -10.38 4.68 10.75
CA GLY A 197 -11.57 4.30 11.52
C GLY A 197 -11.91 2.83 11.30
N THR A 198 -12.13 2.09 12.38
CA THR A 198 -12.50 0.67 12.41
C THR A 198 -13.70 0.47 13.32
N GLN A 199 -14.25 -0.74 13.36
CA GLN A 199 -15.34 -1.09 14.28
C GLN A 199 -14.90 -1.04 15.76
N GLU A 200 -13.60 -1.17 16.03
CA GLU A 200 -13.02 -1.13 17.38
C GLU A 200 -12.49 0.26 17.76
N GLY A 201 -12.75 1.28 16.92
CA GLY A 201 -12.23 2.64 17.08
C GLY A 201 -11.17 2.97 16.04
N VAL A 202 -10.25 3.88 16.36
CA VAL A 202 -9.25 4.36 15.40
C VAL A 202 -7.96 3.55 15.50
N ALA A 203 -7.67 2.76 14.47
CA ALA A 203 -6.40 2.07 14.34
C ALA A 203 -5.31 3.01 13.83
N MET A 204 -4.08 2.87 14.35
CA MET A 204 -2.90 3.58 13.88
C MET A 204 -1.90 2.61 13.27
N SER A 205 -1.35 2.97 12.11
CA SER A 205 -0.31 2.19 11.42
C SER A 205 0.82 3.11 10.98
N VAL A 206 2.06 2.64 11.11
CA VAL A 206 3.26 3.39 10.71
C VAL A 206 3.97 2.61 9.63
N PHE A 207 4.27 3.27 8.52
CA PHE A 207 4.95 2.69 7.38
C PHE A 207 6.29 3.38 7.14
N GLN A 208 7.35 2.60 6.98
CA GLN A 208 8.68 3.05 6.55
C GLN A 208 8.82 2.93 5.03
N HIS A 209 9.56 3.88 4.46
CA HIS A 209 9.88 3.98 3.04
C HIS A 209 11.39 4.04 2.87
N ASP A 210 11.89 3.58 1.72
CA ASP A 210 13.32 3.60 1.41
C ASP A 210 13.78 4.95 0.88
N THR A 211 12.91 5.70 0.20
CA THR A 211 13.23 7.07 -0.25
C THR A 211 12.12 8.07 0.06
N HIS A 212 12.49 9.35 0.12
CA HIS A 212 11.51 10.44 0.19
C HIS A 212 10.63 10.54 -1.08
N ARG A 213 11.11 10.02 -2.22
CA ARG A 213 10.31 9.95 -3.45
C ARG A 213 9.17 8.97 -3.27
N ASP A 214 9.46 7.79 -2.71
CA ASP A 214 8.45 6.76 -2.43
C ASP A 214 7.42 7.29 -1.42
N LEU A 215 7.88 7.88 -0.31
CA LEU A 215 6.99 8.51 0.67
C LEU A 215 6.06 9.53 0.00
N ALA A 216 6.59 10.42 -0.84
CA ALA A 216 5.79 11.44 -1.52
C ALA A 216 4.74 10.82 -2.46
N THR A 217 5.09 9.76 -3.19
CA THR A 217 4.16 9.04 -4.06
C THR A 217 3.04 8.38 -3.25
N TRP A 218 3.37 7.64 -2.19
CA TRP A 218 2.40 6.98 -1.33
C TRP A 218 1.44 7.96 -0.66
N VAL A 219 1.97 9.02 -0.03
CA VAL A 219 1.14 10.07 0.59
C VAL A 219 0.22 10.70 -0.45
N LYS A 220 0.74 11.04 -1.64
CA LYS A 220 -0.08 11.65 -2.70
C LYS A 220 -1.23 10.74 -3.12
N VAL A 221 -0.95 9.46 -3.39
CA VAL A 221 -1.96 8.50 -3.83
C VAL A 221 -3.03 8.30 -2.75
N LEU A 222 -2.64 8.13 -1.49
CA LEU A 222 -3.57 7.91 -0.39
C LEU A 222 -4.44 9.14 -0.10
N VAL A 223 -3.86 10.33 -0.07
CA VAL A 223 -4.60 11.59 0.15
C VAL A 223 -5.57 11.85 -1.01
N GLN A 224 -5.12 11.68 -2.25
CA GLN A 224 -5.99 11.85 -3.42
C GLN A 224 -7.10 10.79 -3.44
N GLY A 225 -6.77 9.54 -3.16
CA GLY A 225 -7.73 8.43 -3.09
C GLY A 225 -8.80 8.66 -2.03
N ALA A 226 -8.42 9.09 -0.82
CA ALA A 226 -9.36 9.46 0.24
C ALA A 226 -10.29 10.60 -0.19
N HIS A 227 -9.75 11.65 -0.84
CA HIS A 227 -10.57 12.75 -1.36
C HIS A 227 -11.57 12.27 -2.41
N THR A 228 -11.11 11.48 -3.39
CA THR A 228 -11.96 10.91 -4.44
C THR A 228 -13.01 9.97 -3.86
N ALA A 229 -12.68 9.17 -2.84
CA ALA A 229 -13.62 8.30 -2.15
C ALA A 229 -14.74 9.10 -1.46
N VAL A 230 -14.39 10.18 -0.75
CA VAL A 230 -15.37 11.10 -0.14
C VAL A 230 -16.26 11.75 -1.20
N GLN A 231 -15.67 12.24 -2.30
CA GLN A 231 -16.43 12.86 -3.38
C GLN A 231 -17.42 11.90 -4.07
N ARG A 232 -17.03 10.63 -4.21
CA ARG A 232 -17.87 9.59 -4.80
C ARG A 232 -18.99 9.15 -3.86
N GLN A 233 -18.67 8.91 -2.60
CA GLN A 233 -19.64 8.45 -1.60
C GLN A 233 -20.66 9.53 -1.23
N LYS A 234 -20.24 10.82 -1.23
CA LYS A 234 -21.00 12.03 -0.86
C LYS A 234 -21.52 12.08 0.58
N GLU A 235 -22.10 10.99 1.07
CA GLU A 235 -22.64 10.88 2.42
C GLU A 235 -22.36 9.53 3.07
N VAL A 236 -22.13 9.58 4.39
CA VAL A 236 -22.04 8.40 5.26
C VAL A 236 -23.10 8.53 6.33
N ALA A 237 -23.78 7.43 6.65
CA ALA A 237 -24.76 7.40 7.72
C ALA A 237 -24.38 6.34 8.76
N CYS A 238 -24.50 6.69 10.04
CA CYS A 238 -24.37 5.76 11.15
C CYS A 238 -25.63 5.82 12.03
N TYR A 239 -26.05 4.67 12.54
CA TYR A 239 -27.09 4.60 13.55
C TYR A 239 -26.48 4.95 14.91
N CYS A 240 -27.21 5.74 15.69
CA CYS A 240 -26.77 6.22 16.99
C CYS A 240 -27.97 6.46 17.91
N GLU A 241 -27.69 6.77 19.17
CA GLU A 241 -28.70 7.21 20.13
C GLU A 241 -28.50 8.69 20.41
N TRP A 242 -29.59 9.47 20.41
CA TRP A 242 -29.57 10.86 20.80
C TRP A 242 -30.65 11.13 21.85
N ARG A 243 -30.20 11.45 23.07
CA ARG A 243 -31.07 11.74 24.22
C ARG A 243 -32.09 10.63 24.50
N GLY A 244 -31.67 9.36 24.46
CA GLY A 244 -32.55 8.21 24.70
C GLY A 244 -33.42 7.83 23.51
N VAL A 245 -33.21 8.42 22.32
CA VAL A 245 -33.99 8.13 21.12
C VAL A 245 -33.08 7.59 20.03
N GLU A 246 -33.50 6.51 19.39
CA GLU A 246 -32.82 5.98 18.21
C GLU A 246 -32.80 7.02 17.08
N ALA A 247 -31.61 7.22 16.53
CA ALA A 247 -31.34 8.23 15.53
C ALA A 247 -30.39 7.70 14.46
N LYS A 248 -30.30 8.44 13.37
CA LYS A 248 -29.35 8.22 12.29
C LYS A 248 -28.60 9.53 12.05
N LEU A 249 -27.30 9.52 12.29
CA LEU A 249 -26.40 10.64 11.99
C LEU A 249 -25.88 10.47 10.57
N VAL A 250 -26.09 11.49 9.74
CA VAL A 250 -25.63 11.55 8.36
C VAL A 250 -24.55 12.63 8.26
N LEU A 251 -23.42 12.27 7.68
CA LEU A 251 -22.30 13.15 7.38
C LEU A 251 -22.27 13.33 5.86
N HIS A 252 -22.64 14.51 5.38
CA HIS A 252 -22.58 14.87 3.98
C HIS A 252 -21.36 15.74 3.71
N HIS A 253 -20.60 15.43 2.65
CA HIS A 253 -19.34 16.09 2.29
C HIS A 253 -19.45 17.62 2.21
N GLU A 254 -20.58 18.15 1.77
CA GLU A 254 -20.81 19.58 1.58
C GLU A 254 -21.78 20.19 2.62
N GLU A 255 -22.74 19.41 3.12
CA GLU A 255 -23.85 19.94 3.94
C GLU A 255 -23.58 19.81 5.45
N GLY A 256 -22.53 19.07 5.83
CA GLY A 256 -22.16 18.83 7.22
C GLY A 256 -22.93 17.66 7.82
N PHE A 257 -23.43 17.85 9.03
CA PHE A 257 -24.05 16.84 9.87
C PHE A 257 -25.57 17.00 9.88
N THR A 258 -26.31 15.92 9.67
CA THR A 258 -27.76 15.88 9.83
C THR A 258 -28.14 14.71 10.73
N LEU A 259 -28.88 14.99 11.80
CA LEU A 259 -29.42 13.95 12.68
C LEU A 259 -30.90 13.73 12.37
N LEU A 260 -31.26 12.47 12.15
CA LEU A 260 -32.61 12.03 11.77
C LEU A 260 -33.16 11.12 12.87
N SER A 261 -34.41 11.30 13.28
CA SER A 261 -35.13 10.35 14.11
C SER A 261 -35.57 9.14 13.28
N THR A 262 -35.34 7.93 13.79
CA THR A 262 -35.77 6.68 13.15
C THR A 262 -37.23 6.33 13.45
N HIS A 263 -37.82 6.94 14.49
CA HIS A 263 -39.14 6.59 15.02
C HIS A 263 -40.32 7.03 14.13
N ASP A 264 -40.15 8.06 13.29
CA ASP A 264 -41.22 8.63 12.42
C ASP A 264 -40.89 8.49 10.92
N ALA A 265 -40.38 7.34 10.49
CA ALA A 265 -39.94 7.10 9.12
C ALA A 265 -41.10 6.83 8.13
N ALA A 266 -42.06 7.74 8.00
CA ALA A 266 -42.98 7.73 6.86
C ALA A 266 -42.18 8.08 5.59
N GLY A 267 -41.75 7.05 4.83
CA GLY A 267 -40.94 7.22 3.62
C GLY A 267 -39.42 7.01 3.79
N GLY A 268 -38.97 6.36 4.87
CA GLY A 268 -37.60 5.82 5.00
C GLY A 268 -36.48 6.83 5.30
N ARG A 269 -36.71 8.15 5.19
CA ARG A 269 -35.70 9.17 5.50
C ARG A 269 -35.66 9.64 6.97
N GLY A 270 -36.68 9.34 7.78
CA GLY A 270 -36.76 9.79 9.17
C GLY A 270 -36.98 11.30 9.29
N ARG A 271 -37.42 11.77 10.46
CA ARG A 271 -37.65 13.21 10.71
C ARG A 271 -36.34 13.90 11.10
N VAL A 272 -35.99 15.01 10.45
CA VAL A 272 -34.82 15.82 10.82
C VAL A 272 -34.98 16.38 12.23
N LEU A 273 -34.02 16.07 13.10
CA LEU A 273 -33.90 16.61 14.44
C LEU A 273 -33.10 17.91 14.42
N TRP A 274 -31.95 17.90 13.74
CA TRP A 274 -31.12 19.09 13.51
C TRP A 274 -30.15 18.87 12.35
N THR A 275 -29.65 19.98 11.80
CA THR A 275 -28.55 20.02 10.83
C THR A 275 -27.52 21.04 11.28
N GLN A 276 -26.23 20.71 11.16
CA GLN A 276 -25.12 21.62 11.48
C GLN A 276 -24.00 21.51 10.44
N PRO A 277 -23.45 22.62 9.95
CA PRO A 277 -22.30 22.61 9.05
C PRO A 277 -21.00 22.22 9.78
N PHE A 278 -19.98 21.79 9.03
CA PHE A 278 -18.69 21.37 9.58
C PHE A 278 -17.99 22.42 10.46
N HIS A 279 -18.09 23.71 10.12
CA HIS A 279 -17.44 24.78 10.88
C HIS A 279 -18.02 24.99 12.30
N LYS A 280 -19.16 24.37 12.63
CA LYS A 280 -19.70 24.38 13.99
C LYS A 280 -19.23 23.19 14.83
N LEU A 281 -18.49 22.26 14.25
CA LEU A 281 -17.84 21.20 15.01
C LEU A 281 -16.70 21.81 15.82
N LEU A 282 -16.90 21.92 17.14
CA LEU A 282 -15.87 22.46 18.05
C LEU A 282 -14.79 21.41 18.36
N MET A 283 -15.23 20.19 18.66
CA MET A 283 -14.36 19.03 18.89
C MET A 283 -15.10 17.77 18.45
N SER A 284 -14.40 16.87 17.76
CA SER A 284 -14.76 15.46 17.69
C SER A 284 -13.88 14.74 18.69
N SER A 285 -14.42 14.40 19.86
CA SER A 285 -13.70 13.64 20.89
C SER A 285 -13.45 12.22 20.39
N ASP A 286 -12.38 12.05 19.62
CA ASP A 286 -11.86 10.75 19.16
C ASP A 286 -10.40 10.56 19.60
N ASP A 287 -9.85 11.56 20.29
CA ASP A 287 -8.55 11.50 20.94
C ASP A 287 -8.80 11.15 22.42
N GLY A 288 -8.74 9.85 22.73
CA GLY A 288 -8.74 9.38 24.11
C GLY A 288 -7.64 10.09 24.90
N ALA A 289 -8.04 10.71 26.01
CA ALA A 289 -7.13 11.10 27.08
C ALA A 289 -6.60 9.85 27.80
#